data_AF-W1XZB6-F1
#
_entry.id   AF-W1XZB6-F1
#
_cell.length_a   1.000
_cell.length_b   1.000
_cell.length_c   1.000
_cell.angle_alpha   90.00
_cell.angle_beta   90.00
_cell.angle_gamma   90.00
#
_symmetry.space_group_name_H-M   'P 1'
#
loop_
_entity.id
_entity.type
_entity.pdbx_description
1 polymer ?
#
loop_
_entity_poly.entity_id
_entity_poly.type
_entity_poly.pdbx_seq_one_letter_code
_entity_poly.pdbx_strand_id
1 'polypeptide(L)'
;VGVFCLIATTFSTIGWNAFTPMLKYIFAVMLALAVQCLVTYMAMLKGFANLSPRKFLKKFAPVMSFAFSTATSNATIPLSIETLKEKIGVSEKISSFTIPLGATINMDGPALMQGVAVVFVS
;
A
#
# COMPACT_ATOMS: atom_id res chain seq x y z
N VAL A 1 13.74 7.48 -24.25
CA VAL A 1 14.66 8.61 -24.53
C VAL A 1 14.31 9.85 -23.70
N GLY A 2 13.06 10.35 -23.68
CA GLY A 2 12.68 11.55 -22.91
C GLY A 2 12.98 11.51 -21.39
N VAL A 3 12.56 10.45 -20.69
CA VAL A 3 12.85 10.28 -19.24
C VAL A 3 14.35 10.25 -18.96
N PHE A 4 15.12 9.59 -19.84
CA PHE A 4 16.57 9.53 -19.72
C PHE A 4 17.21 10.92 -19.83
N CYS A 5 16.81 11.73 -20.81
CA CYS A 5 17.31 13.10 -20.95
C CYS A 5 16.96 13.98 -19.74
N LEU A 6 15.73 13.88 -19.22
CA LEU A 6 15.30 14.65 -18.04
C LEU A 6 16.10 14.30 -16.78
N ILE A 7 16.34 13.00 -16.55
CA ILE A 7 17.16 12.54 -15.42
C ILE A 7 18.59 13.04 -15.59
N ALA A 8 19.19 12.89 -16.78
CA ALA A 8 20.55 13.35 -17.06
C ALA A 8 20.71 14.85 -16.81
N THR A 9 19.77 15.68 -17.29
CA THR A 9 19.78 17.12 -17.04
C THR A 9 19.61 17.43 -15.55
N THR A 10 18.70 16.75 -14.84
CA THR A 10 18.46 16.96 -13.40
C THR A 10 19.71 16.64 -12.56
N PHE A 11 20.40 15.54 -12.88
CA PHE A 11 21.64 15.17 -12.21
C PHE A 11 22.79 16.13 -12.52
N SER A 12 22.85 16.66 -13.75
CA SER A 12 23.85 17.66 -14.16
C SER A 12 23.66 19.01 -13.46
N THR A 13 22.41 19.44 -13.21
CA THR A 13 22.11 20.75 -12.63
C THR A 13 22.03 20.74 -11.09
N ILE A 14 21.37 19.74 -10.50
CA ILE A 14 21.10 19.69 -9.05
C ILE A 14 22.14 18.83 -8.31
N GLY A 15 22.72 17.83 -8.99
CA GLY A 15 23.71 16.92 -8.42
C GLY A 15 23.20 16.15 -7.19
N TRP A 16 24.09 15.90 -6.22
CA TRP A 16 23.78 15.19 -4.97
C TRP A 16 22.70 15.86 -4.11
N ASN A 17 22.46 17.16 -4.29
CA ASN A 17 21.41 17.87 -3.56
C ASN A 17 19.99 17.42 -3.95
N ALA A 18 19.82 16.72 -5.08
CA ALA A 18 18.54 16.14 -5.49
C ALA A 18 18.15 14.92 -4.64
N PHE A 19 19.12 14.22 -4.05
CA PHE A 19 18.83 13.00 -3.28
C PHE A 19 18.10 13.29 -1.97
N THR A 20 18.48 14.34 -1.25
CA THR A 20 17.86 14.68 0.04
C THR A 20 16.33 14.88 -0.06
N PRO A 21 15.81 15.70 -0.99
CA PRO A 21 14.37 15.84 -1.15
C PRO A 21 13.69 14.55 -1.64
N MET A 22 14.31 13.78 -2.55
CA MET A 22 13.76 12.48 -2.96
C MET A 22 13.67 11.47 -1.80
N LEU A 23 14.67 11.45 -0.92
CA LEU A 23 14.66 10.60 0.27
C LEU A 23 13.50 11.00 1.20
N LYS A 24 13.33 12.31 1.44
CA LYS A 24 12.21 12.84 2.25
C LYS A 24 10.86 12.44 1.66
N TYR A 25 10.72 12.51 0.33
CA TYR A 25 9.51 12.07 -0.37
C TYR A 25 9.23 10.57 -0.12
N ILE A 26 10.22 9.69 -0.33
CA ILE A 26 10.07 8.25 -0.10
C ILE A 26 9.66 7.97 1.36
N PHE A 27 10.36 8.60 2.32
CA PHE A 27 10.03 8.43 3.74
C PHE A 27 8.62 8.94 4.07
N ALA A 28 8.20 10.07 3.51
CA ALA A 28 6.85 10.61 3.72
C ALA A 28 5.77 9.67 3.19
N VAL A 29 5.93 9.12 1.98
CA VAL A 29 4.99 8.14 1.41
C VAL A 29 4.94 6.88 2.26
N MET A 30 6.10 6.33 2.65
CA MET A 30 6.18 5.14 3.49
C MET A 30 5.50 5.35 4.85
N LEU A 31 5.69 6.52 5.47
CA LEU A 31 5.05 6.87 6.74
C LEU A 31 3.54 7.02 6.56
N ALA A 32 3.08 7.70 5.50
CA ALA A 32 1.65 7.85 5.22
C ALA A 32 0.96 6.49 5.01
N LEU A 33 1.58 5.58 4.26
CA LEU A 33 1.09 4.21 4.07
C LEU A 33 1.06 3.43 5.40
N ALA A 34 2.11 3.56 6.22
CA ALA A 34 2.17 2.90 7.52
C ALA A 34 1.07 3.41 8.46
N VAL A 35 0.82 4.72 8.49
CA VAL A 35 -0.26 5.34 9.28
C VAL A 35 -1.63 4.88 8.79
N GLN A 36 -1.88 4.89 7.47
CA GLN A 36 -3.15 4.41 6.92
C GLN A 36 -3.41 2.94 7.29
N CYS A 37 -2.39 2.09 7.17
CA CYS A 37 -2.49 0.67 7.49
C CYS A 37 -2.68 0.42 9.00
N LEU A 38 -1.87 1.06 9.86
CA LEU A 38 -1.82 0.77 11.30
C LEU A 38 -2.84 1.55 12.12
N VAL A 39 -3.29 2.70 11.65
CA VAL A 39 -4.25 3.56 12.37
C VAL A 39 -5.63 3.41 11.73
N THR A 40 -5.80 3.82 10.48
CA THR A 40 -7.12 3.87 9.82
C THR A 40 -7.75 2.49 9.72
N TYR A 41 -7.07 1.52 9.09
CA TYR A 41 -7.64 0.18 8.91
C TYR A 41 -7.77 -0.60 10.22
N MET A 42 -6.82 -0.45 11.15
CA MET A 42 -6.92 -1.13 12.45
C MET A 42 -8.03 -0.55 13.32
N ALA A 43 -8.25 0.77 13.28
CA ALA A 43 -9.37 1.42 13.96
C ALA A 43 -10.71 0.98 13.37
N MET A 44 -10.84 0.91 12.04
CA MET A 44 -12.03 0.40 11.37
C MET A 44 -12.29 -1.08 11.72
N LEU A 45 -11.27 -1.93 11.71
CA LEU A 45 -11.39 -3.34 12.11
C LEU A 45 -11.89 -3.49 13.55
N LYS A 46 -11.35 -2.69 14.47
CA LYS A 46 -11.76 -2.74 15.88
C LYS A 46 -13.17 -2.16 16.08
N GLY A 47 -13.51 -1.07 15.39
CA GLY A 47 -14.79 -0.37 15.54
C GLY A 47 -15.98 -1.10 14.90
N PHE A 48 -15.80 -1.68 13.71
CA PHE A 48 -16.90 -2.29 12.96
C PHE A 48 -16.95 -3.82 13.07
N ALA A 49 -15.80 -4.49 13.04
CA ALA A 49 -15.74 -5.95 13.03
C ALA A 49 -15.48 -6.57 14.42
N ASN A 50 -15.21 -5.73 15.43
CA ASN A 50 -14.81 -6.14 16.79
C ASN A 50 -13.69 -7.20 16.79
N LEU A 51 -12.85 -7.17 15.75
CA LEU A 51 -11.75 -8.11 15.55
C LEU A 51 -10.49 -7.52 16.16
N SER A 52 -9.73 -8.34 16.91
CA SER A 52 -8.47 -7.87 17.49
C SER A 52 -7.45 -7.53 16.38
N PRO A 53 -7.02 -6.26 16.24
CA PRO A 53 -6.16 -5.83 15.13
C PRO A 53 -4.83 -6.58 15.07
N ARG A 54 -4.25 -6.89 16.24
CA ARG A 54 -3.01 -7.66 16.36
C ARG A 54 -3.13 -9.09 15.80
N LYS A 55 -4.26 -9.78 16.04
CA LYS A 55 -4.46 -11.13 15.49
C LYS A 55 -4.67 -11.07 13.98
N PHE A 56 -5.37 -10.05 13.48
CA PHE A 56 -5.53 -9.83 12.04
C PHE A 56 -4.17 -9.64 11.36
N LEU A 57 -3.37 -8.67 11.81
CA LEU A 57 -2.03 -8.39 11.26
C LEU A 57 -1.15 -9.65 11.25
N LYS A 58 -1.10 -10.41 12.36
CA LYS A 58 -0.29 -11.63 12.44
C LYS A 58 -0.74 -12.71 11.44
N LYS A 59 -2.05 -12.88 11.26
CA LYS A 59 -2.62 -13.87 10.34
C LYS A 59 -2.49 -13.45 8.87
N PHE A 60 -2.57 -12.15 8.59
CA PHE A 60 -2.52 -11.56 7.25
C PHE A 60 -1.11 -11.18 6.80
N ALA A 61 -0.11 -11.24 7.69
CA ALA A 61 1.29 -10.91 7.38
C ALA A 61 1.86 -11.60 6.13
N PRO A 62 1.62 -12.90 5.87
CA PRO A 62 2.12 -13.54 4.65
C PRO A 62 1.59 -12.89 3.36
N VAL A 63 0.32 -12.48 3.35
CA VAL A 63 -0.31 -11.79 2.21
C VAL A 63 0.34 -10.43 1.99
N MET A 64 0.54 -9.66 3.08
CA MET A 64 1.18 -8.34 3.00
C MET A 64 2.62 -8.44 2.49
N SER A 65 3.39 -9.43 2.97
CA SER A 65 4.76 -9.65 2.49
C SER A 65 4.77 -10.05 1.02
N PHE A 66 3.88 -10.93 0.58
CA PHE A 66 3.76 -11.32 -0.81
C PHE A 66 3.37 -10.13 -1.71
N ALA A 67 2.40 -9.32 -1.28
CA ALA A 67 1.99 -8.09 -1.98
C ALA A 67 3.16 -7.10 -2.13
N PHE A 68 3.94 -6.92 -1.07
CA PHE A 68 5.12 -6.07 -1.08
C PHE A 68 6.20 -6.58 -2.03
N SER A 69 6.49 -7.89 -2.01
CA SER A 69 7.51 -8.50 -2.87
C SER A 69 7.12 -8.52 -4.35
N THR A 70 5.85 -8.72 -4.66
CA THR A 70 5.36 -8.79 -6.04
C THR A 70 4.99 -7.43 -6.62
N ALA A 71 4.80 -6.42 -5.77
CA ALA A 71 4.36 -5.08 -6.14
C ALA A 71 3.05 -5.05 -6.96
N THR A 72 2.19 -6.07 -6.81
CA THR A 72 0.92 -6.18 -7.54
C THR A 72 -0.23 -6.64 -6.64
N SER A 73 -1.31 -5.86 -6.61
CA SER A 73 -2.53 -6.19 -5.88
C SER A 73 -3.24 -7.41 -6.48
N ASN A 74 -3.22 -7.56 -7.81
CA ASN A 74 -3.96 -8.62 -8.50
C ASN A 74 -3.37 -10.01 -8.25
N ALA A 75 -2.04 -10.12 -8.13
CA ALA A 75 -1.43 -11.41 -7.81
C ALA A 75 -1.77 -11.89 -6.40
N THR A 76 -2.20 -10.99 -5.50
CA THR A 76 -2.51 -11.33 -4.11
C THR A 76 -3.94 -11.83 -3.92
N ILE A 77 -4.81 -11.70 -4.92
CA ILE A 77 -6.23 -12.09 -4.85
C ILE A 77 -6.43 -13.53 -4.34
N PRO A 78 -5.82 -14.58 -4.96
CA PRO A 78 -6.03 -15.96 -4.51
C PRO A 78 -5.55 -16.18 -3.08
N LEU A 79 -4.34 -15.69 -2.76
CA LEU A 79 -3.74 -15.82 -1.43
C LEU A 79 -4.53 -15.06 -0.35
N SER A 80 -5.14 -13.93 -0.70
CA SER A 80 -5.99 -13.13 0.18
C SER A 80 -7.28 -13.86 0.50
N ILE A 81 -7.95 -14.43 -0.51
CA ILE A 81 -9.21 -15.18 -0.33
C ILE A 81 -8.97 -16.40 0.57
N GLU A 82 -7.90 -17.17 0.29
CA GLU A 82 -7.51 -18.34 1.10
C GLU A 82 -7.20 -17.95 2.55
N THR A 83 -6.40 -16.90 2.76
CA THR A 83 -6.05 -16.42 4.10
C THR A 83 -7.29 -15.95 4.88
N LEU A 84 -8.22 -15.26 4.23
CA LEU A 84 -9.46 -14.80 4.86
C LEU A 84 -10.37 -15.97 5.24
N LYS A 85 -10.48 -16.98 4.38
CA LYS A 85 -11.26 -18.20 4.64
C LYS A 85 -10.67 -19.02 5.78
N GLU A 86 -9.40 -19.41 5.66
CA GLU A 86 -8.78 -20.39 6.56
C GLU A 86 -8.32 -19.80 7.88
N LYS A 87 -7.74 -18.59 7.86
CA LYS A 87 -7.13 -18.00 9.06
C LYS A 87 -8.07 -17.05 9.77
N ILE A 88 -8.94 -16.34 9.05
CA ILE A 88 -9.81 -15.30 9.63
C ILE A 88 -11.26 -15.78 9.80
N GLY A 89 -11.71 -16.74 8.99
CA GLY A 89 -13.06 -17.31 9.06
C GLY A 89 -14.12 -16.52 8.29
N VAL A 90 -13.69 -15.71 7.30
CA VAL A 90 -14.62 -14.99 6.41
C VAL A 90 -15.18 -15.98 5.38
N SER A 91 -16.47 -15.87 5.06
CA SER A 91 -17.07 -16.76 4.08
C SER A 91 -16.46 -16.52 2.69
N GLU A 92 -16.19 -17.62 2.00
CA GLU A 92 -15.60 -17.58 0.66
C GLU A 92 -16.45 -16.77 -0.32
N LYS A 93 -17.78 -16.87 -0.21
CA LYS A 93 -18.75 -16.14 -1.03
C LYS A 93 -18.63 -14.62 -0.90
N ILE A 94 -18.33 -14.12 0.30
CA ILE A 94 -18.14 -12.69 0.55
C ILE A 94 -16.76 -12.26 0.07
N SER A 95 -15.71 -13.03 0.40
CA SER A 95 -14.33 -12.68 0.01
C SER A 95 -14.10 -12.76 -1.50
N SER A 96 -14.68 -13.74 -2.20
CA SER A 96 -14.50 -13.92 -3.64
C SER A 96 -15.18 -12.83 -4.47
N PHE A 97 -16.16 -12.12 -3.90
CA PHE A 97 -16.76 -10.94 -4.51
C PHE A 97 -16.03 -9.65 -4.12
N THR A 98 -15.80 -9.46 -2.82
CA THR A 98 -15.30 -8.18 -2.28
C THR A 98 -13.82 -7.95 -2.61
N ILE A 99 -12.99 -8.99 -2.61
CA ILE A 99 -11.54 -8.84 -2.84
C ILE A 99 -11.21 -8.47 -4.29
N PRO A 100 -11.75 -9.14 -5.33
CA PRO A 100 -11.48 -8.74 -6.71
C PRO A 100 -12.04 -7.35 -7.06
N LEU A 101 -13.25 -7.04 -6.56
CA LEU A 101 -13.83 -5.71 -6.72
C LEU A 101 -12.93 -4.66 -6.07
N GLY A 102 -12.53 -4.91 -4.82
CA GLY A 102 -11.60 -4.08 -4.05
C GLY A 102 -10.26 -3.88 -4.75
N ALA A 103 -9.67 -4.91 -5.37
CA ALA A 103 -8.39 -4.79 -6.06
C ALA A 103 -8.41 -3.78 -7.23
N THR A 104 -9.59 -3.48 -7.79
CA THR A 104 -9.75 -2.52 -8.89
C THR A 104 -10.14 -1.13 -8.37
N ILE A 105 -11.05 -1.06 -7.40
CA ILE A 105 -11.59 0.22 -6.92
C ILE A 105 -10.80 0.83 -5.75
N ASN A 106 -10.13 0.01 -4.95
CA ASN A 106 -9.37 0.48 -3.80
C ASN A 106 -8.01 1.02 -4.25
N MET A 107 -7.90 2.34 -4.32
CA MET A 107 -6.69 3.05 -4.72
C MET A 107 -6.12 3.96 -3.62
N ASP A 108 -6.26 3.57 -2.36
CA ASP A 108 -5.69 4.32 -1.23
C ASP A 108 -4.16 4.55 -1.36
N GLY A 109 -3.42 3.54 -1.81
CA GLY A 109 -1.97 3.63 -2.01
C GLY A 109 -1.58 4.67 -3.07
N PRO A 110 -2.08 4.55 -4.32
CA PRO A 110 -1.88 5.56 -5.34
C PRO A 110 -2.35 6.96 -4.92
N ALA A 111 -3.49 7.07 -4.24
CA ALA A 111 -4.02 8.36 -3.77
C ALA A 111 -3.08 9.03 -2.77
N LEU A 112 -2.53 8.28 -1.80
CA LEU A 112 -1.53 8.81 -0.86
C LEU A 112 -0.24 9.22 -1.56
N MET A 113 0.24 8.41 -2.51
CA MET A 113 1.45 8.74 -3.28
C MET A 113 1.26 10.02 -4.09
N GLN A 114 0.12 10.17 -4.76
CA GLN A 114 -0.23 11.38 -5.51
C GLN A 114 -0.38 12.60 -4.59
N GLY A 115 -1.05 12.46 -3.44
CA GLY A 115 -1.21 13.54 -2.48
C GLY A 115 0.14 14.05 -1.95
N VAL A 116 1.03 13.14 -1.56
CA VAL A 116 2.39 13.50 -1.12
C VAL A 116 3.20 14.09 -2.27
N ALA A 117 3.05 13.58 -3.50
CA ALA A 117 3.74 14.12 -4.68
C ALA A 117 3.32 15.56 -4.99
N VAL A 118 2.03 15.88 -4.86
CA VAL A 118 1.53 17.26 -5.05
C VAL A 118 2.15 18.19 -4.02
N VAL A 119 2.17 17.81 -2.74
CA VAL A 119 2.78 18.62 -1.67
C VAL A 119 4.30 18.73 -1.84
N PHE A 120 4.95 17.71 -2.38
CA PHE A 120 6.40 17.70 -2.60
C PHE A 120 6.84 18.61 -3.76
N VAL A 121 5.99 18.74 -4.80
CA VAL A 121 6.25 19.60 -5.96
C VAL A 121 5.83 21.05 -5.71
N SER A 122 4.90 21.28 -4.77
CA SER A 122 4.45 22.61 -4.34
C SER A 122 5.52 23.32 -3.51
#